data_AF-A0A820QPL0-F1
#
_entry.id   AF-A0A820QPL0-F1
#
_cell.length_a   1.000
_cell.length_b   1.000
_cell.length_c   1.000
_cell.angle_alpha   90.00
_cell.angle_beta   90.00
_cell.angle_gamma   90.00
#
_symmetry.space_group_name_H-M   'P 1'
#
loop_
_entity.id
_entity.type
_entity.pdbx_description
1 polymer ?
#
loop_
_entity_poly.entity_id
_entity_poly.type
_entity_poly.pdbx_seq_one_letter_code
_entity_poly.pdbx_strand_id
1 'polypeptide(L)'
;QTYPSIPVNITAADLANRLQLSSDFGFLNVTRLGYCTGYSYLIEWIANGGQKTDISIANAGSVAPVGTTVTASVVQHGGVLYSPLPGDLTRTYHTVPQVEVFVGGYPSLCSDNTCDFQWLSSQTPTISSVTQNGMSLTI
;
A
#
# COMPACT_ATOMS: atom_id res chain seq x y z
N GLN A 1 -13.75 -3.38 11.68
CA GLN A 1 -14.11 -2.99 13.06
C GLN A 1 -15.51 -2.41 13.00
N THR A 2 -16.48 -2.94 13.76
CA THR A 2 -17.85 -2.44 13.75
C THR A 2 -17.89 -1.14 14.54
N TYR A 3 -17.98 0.00 13.85
CA TYR A 3 -18.07 1.29 14.53
C TYR A 3 -19.38 1.39 15.31
N PRO A 4 -19.35 1.73 16.61
CA PRO A 4 -20.56 1.82 17.41
C PRO A 4 -21.51 2.85 16.80
N SER A 5 -22.81 2.50 16.76
CA SER A 5 -23.97 3.27 16.28
C SER A 5 -23.70 4.71 15.87
N ILE A 6 -23.44 4.94 14.58
CA ILE A 6 -23.48 6.27 13.97
C ILE A 6 -24.95 6.70 13.87
N PRO A 7 -25.38 7.83 14.50
CA PRO A 7 -26.73 8.34 14.37
C PRO A 7 -27.03 8.69 12.93
N VAL A 8 -28.26 8.40 12.49
CA VAL A 8 -28.70 8.72 11.12
C VAL A 8 -28.64 10.23 10.87
N ASN A 9 -29.02 11.05 11.86
CA ASN A 9 -29.06 12.50 11.77
C ASN A 9 -27.73 13.22 12.12
N ILE A 10 -26.59 12.52 12.09
CA ILE A 10 -25.30 13.10 12.45
C ILE A 10 -24.89 14.22 11.46
N THR A 11 -24.26 15.30 11.93
CA THR A 11 -23.71 16.29 11.01
C THR A 11 -22.42 15.77 10.36
N ALA A 12 -22.00 16.38 9.24
CA ALA A 12 -20.74 16.01 8.60
C ALA A 12 -19.53 16.23 9.54
N ALA A 13 -19.54 17.33 10.30
CA ALA A 13 -18.50 17.65 11.27
C ALA A 13 -18.46 16.66 12.44
N ASP A 14 -19.62 16.29 12.99
CA ASP A 14 -19.68 15.31 14.08
C ASP A 14 -19.28 13.91 13.61
N LEU A 15 -19.66 13.54 12.39
CA LEU A 15 -19.24 12.29 11.77
C LEU A 15 -17.72 12.26 11.60
N ALA A 16 -17.13 13.37 11.14
CA ALA A 16 -15.69 13.52 11.06
C ALA A 16 -15.04 13.32 12.44
N ASN A 17 -15.41 14.13 13.42
CA ASN A 17 -14.87 14.07 14.77
C ASN A 17 -14.94 12.66 15.37
N ARG A 18 -16.06 11.95 15.17
CA ARG A 18 -16.24 10.60 15.68
C ARG A 18 -15.36 9.56 15.00
N LEU A 19 -15.20 9.63 13.68
CA LEU A 19 -14.36 8.68 12.95
C LEU A 19 -12.87 8.92 13.27
N GLN A 20 -12.45 10.17 13.45
CA GLN A 20 -11.07 10.52 13.82
C GLN A 20 -10.64 10.00 15.20
N LEU A 21 -11.57 9.59 16.08
CA LEU A 21 -11.24 8.94 17.35
C LEU A 21 -10.59 7.57 17.16
N SER A 22 -10.77 6.96 15.98
CA SER A 22 -10.09 5.72 15.66
C SER A 22 -8.66 5.98 15.21
N SER A 23 -7.71 5.22 15.78
CA SER A 23 -6.33 5.19 15.31
C SER A 23 -6.23 4.84 13.82
N ASP A 24 -7.21 4.11 13.29
CA ASP A 24 -7.21 3.64 11.91
C ASP A 24 -7.46 4.76 10.91
N PHE A 25 -8.16 5.84 11.27
CA PHE A 25 -8.70 6.80 10.29
C PHE A 25 -7.93 8.11 10.16
N GLY A 26 -7.24 8.57 11.21
CA GLY A 26 -6.48 9.83 11.15
C GLY A 26 -7.37 11.02 10.79
N PHE A 27 -6.79 12.09 10.23
CA PHE A 27 -7.54 13.24 9.70
C PHE A 27 -8.35 12.89 8.46
N LEU A 28 -9.59 13.36 8.39
CA LEU A 28 -10.51 13.03 7.30
C LEU A 28 -11.45 14.20 6.99
N ASN A 29 -11.92 14.26 5.75
CA ASN A 29 -12.91 15.20 5.26
C ASN A 29 -14.25 14.48 5.08
N VAL A 30 -15.33 15.05 5.59
CA VAL A 30 -16.68 14.52 5.40
C VAL A 30 -17.52 15.57 4.73
N THR A 31 -18.09 15.21 3.58
CA THR A 31 -19.03 16.06 2.86
C THR A 31 -20.38 15.39 2.83
N ARG A 32 -21.42 16.11 3.28
CA ARG A 32 -22.81 15.65 3.14
C ARG A 32 -23.35 16.09 1.78
N LEU A 33 -23.85 15.14 1.02
CA LEU A 33 -24.44 15.34 -0.30
C LEU A 33 -25.95 15.06 -0.22
N GLY A 34 -26.76 15.88 -0.88
CA GLY A 34 -28.22 15.73 -0.88
C GLY A 34 -28.93 16.51 0.24
N TYR A 35 -30.24 16.24 0.38
CA TYR A 35 -31.16 17.03 1.21
C TYR A 35 -32.08 16.14 2.05
N CYS A 36 -33.15 16.71 2.62
CA CYS A 36 -34.05 16.06 3.57
C CYS A 36 -34.66 14.72 3.10
N THR A 37 -34.89 14.54 1.79
CA THR A 37 -35.50 13.32 1.22
C THR A 37 -34.52 12.19 0.97
N GLY A 38 -33.21 12.45 1.11
CA GLY A 38 -32.15 11.50 0.86
C GLY A 38 -30.81 12.21 0.83
N TYR A 39 -29.87 11.73 1.63
CA TYR A 39 -28.52 12.25 1.70
C TYR A 39 -27.51 11.12 1.86
N SER A 40 -26.29 11.40 1.43
CA SER A 40 -25.13 10.54 1.61
C SER A 40 -23.99 11.33 2.24
N TYR A 41 -23.04 10.62 2.83
CA TYR A 41 -21.78 11.21 3.28
C TYR A 41 -20.67 10.66 2.40
N LEU A 42 -19.92 11.56 1.77
CA LEU A 42 -18.65 11.24 1.16
C LEU A 42 -17.57 11.43 2.24
N ILE A 43 -16.86 10.35 2.55
CA ILE A 43 -15.79 10.32 3.53
C ILE A 43 -14.46 10.17 2.77
N GLU A 44 -13.59 11.16 2.89
CA GLU A 44 -12.27 11.18 2.27
C GLU A 44 -11.19 11.14 3.35
N TRP A 45 -10.30 10.17 3.27
CA TRP A 45 -9.20 10.00 4.20
C TRP A 45 -8.03 10.92 3.79
N ILE A 46 -7.73 11.94 4.60
CA ILE A 46 -6.62 12.89 4.31
C ILE A 46 -5.30 12.33 4.85
N ALA A 47 -5.33 11.82 6.08
CA ALA A 47 -4.20 11.13 6.69
C ALA A 47 -4.49 9.65 6.79
N ASN A 48 -3.43 8.85 7.00
CA ASN A 48 -3.51 7.39 7.10
C ASN A 48 -4.29 6.82 5.90
N GLY A 49 -3.77 6.96 4.68
CA GLY A 49 -4.42 6.37 3.50
C GLY A 49 -4.47 4.84 3.53
N GLY A 50 -4.87 4.24 2.41
CA GLY A 50 -4.93 2.78 2.25
C GLY A 50 -6.29 2.18 2.57
N GLN A 51 -6.35 0.85 2.62
CA GLN A 51 -7.61 0.13 2.81
C GLN A 51 -8.14 0.32 4.23
N LYS A 52 -9.39 0.79 4.32
CA LYS A 52 -10.11 0.96 5.58
C LYS A 52 -11.04 -0.20 5.84
N THR A 53 -11.25 -0.50 7.13
CA THR A 53 -12.29 -1.45 7.51
C THR A 53 -13.66 -0.87 7.21
N ASP A 54 -14.57 -1.73 6.77
CA ASP A 54 -15.94 -1.33 6.46
C ASP A 54 -16.63 -0.68 7.66
N ILE A 55 -17.35 0.41 7.39
CA ILE A 55 -18.15 1.12 8.36
C ILE A 55 -19.55 0.53 8.34
N SER A 56 -20.02 0.04 9.47
CA SER A 56 -21.38 -0.44 9.67
C SER A 56 -22.22 0.60 10.41
N ILE A 57 -23.49 0.75 10.03
CA ILE A 57 -24.45 1.59 10.75
C ILE A 57 -25.27 0.71 11.70
N ALA A 58 -25.26 1.02 13.00
CA ALA A 58 -26.13 0.33 13.94
C ALA A 58 -27.53 0.96 13.94
N ASN A 59 -28.56 0.17 14.28
CA ASN A 59 -29.96 0.60 14.33
C ASN A 59 -30.54 1.09 12.98
N ALA A 60 -29.97 0.65 11.85
CA ALA A 60 -30.47 0.97 10.51
C ALA A 60 -31.96 0.59 10.28
N GLY A 61 -32.48 -0.39 11.03
CA GLY A 61 -33.90 -0.80 10.99
C GLY A 61 -34.83 -0.01 11.93
N SER A 62 -34.30 0.83 12.82
CA SER A 62 -35.08 1.56 13.83
C SER A 62 -35.29 3.03 13.45
N VAL A 63 -35.12 3.35 12.16
CA VAL A 63 -35.15 4.72 11.63
C VAL A 63 -36.59 5.06 11.26
N ALA A 64 -37.12 6.12 11.86
CA ALA A 64 -38.43 6.66 11.52
C ALA A 64 -38.30 7.70 10.38
N PRO A 65 -39.28 7.76 9.45
CA PRO A 65 -40.47 6.92 9.36
C PRO A 65 -40.19 5.50 8.84
N VAL A 66 -41.06 4.55 9.20
CA VAL A 66 -40.98 3.14 8.77
C VAL A 66 -40.93 3.08 7.23
N GLY A 67 -39.93 2.39 6.69
CA GLY A 67 -39.63 2.34 5.25
C GLY A 67 -38.40 3.17 4.83
N THR A 68 -37.78 3.90 5.76
CA THR A 68 -36.49 4.56 5.52
C THR A 68 -35.39 3.52 5.37
N THR A 69 -34.68 3.54 4.24
CA THR A 69 -33.56 2.64 3.97
C THR A 69 -32.25 3.31 4.33
N VAL A 70 -31.46 2.65 5.18
CA VAL A 70 -30.12 3.11 5.57
C VAL A 70 -29.10 2.05 5.17
N THR A 71 -28.19 2.42 4.28
CA THR A 71 -27.16 1.53 3.75
C THR A 71 -25.78 2.14 3.94
N ALA A 72 -24.81 1.30 4.28
CA ALA A 72 -23.39 1.62 4.16
C ALA A 72 -22.80 0.74 3.06
N SER A 73 -22.01 1.33 2.18
CA SER A 73 -21.39 0.64 1.04
C SER A 73 -20.00 1.20 0.79
N VAL A 74 -19.08 0.32 0.40
CA VAL A 74 -17.72 0.71 0.03
C VAL A 74 -17.74 1.31 -1.38
N VAL A 75 -17.37 2.59 -1.50
CA VAL A 75 -17.27 3.29 -2.79
C VAL A 75 -15.96 2.94 -3.51
N GLN A 76 -14.86 2.83 -2.75
CA GLN A 76 -13.54 2.50 -3.27
C GLN A 76 -12.74 1.76 -2.22
N HIS A 77 -12.11 0.65 -2.62
CA HIS A 77 -11.08 0.01 -1.79
C HIS A 77 -9.80 0.84 -1.85
N GLY A 78 -9.29 1.22 -0.68
CA GLY A 78 -8.00 1.88 -0.60
C GLY A 78 -6.85 0.92 -0.93
N GLY A 79 -5.73 1.47 -1.40
CA GLY A 79 -4.55 0.71 -1.77
C GLY A 79 -3.43 1.63 -2.23
N VAL A 80 -2.26 1.05 -2.50
CA VAL A 80 -1.14 1.77 -3.11
C VAL A 80 -1.25 1.60 -4.61
N LEU A 81 -1.36 2.70 -5.34
CA LEU A 81 -1.30 2.70 -6.80
C LEU A 81 0.15 2.99 -7.22
N TYR A 82 0.82 1.97 -7.75
CA TYR A 82 2.13 2.13 -8.38
C TYR A 82 1.95 2.52 -9.85
N SER A 83 2.13 3.80 -10.17
CA SER A 83 2.05 4.30 -11.56
C SER A 83 3.07 5.42 -11.82
N PRO A 84 4.14 5.16 -12.60
CA PRO A 84 4.49 3.87 -13.21
C PRO A 84 4.90 2.83 -12.17
N LEU A 85 4.90 1.54 -12.56
CA LEU A 85 5.40 0.48 -11.69
C LEU A 85 6.91 0.70 -11.44
N PRO A 86 7.37 0.75 -10.18
CA PRO A 86 8.79 0.82 -9.84
C PRO A 86 9.59 -0.33 -10.50
N GLY A 87 10.81 -0.01 -10.97
CA GLY A 87 11.65 -0.96 -11.70
C GLY A 87 12.11 -2.15 -10.86
N ASP A 88 12.26 -1.96 -9.54
CA ASP A 88 12.58 -3.00 -8.55
C ASP A 88 11.44 -4.02 -8.35
N LEU A 89 10.21 -3.66 -8.74
CA LEU A 89 9.07 -4.59 -8.79
C LEU A 89 8.94 -5.29 -10.14
N THR A 90 9.83 -5.01 -11.10
CA THR A 90 9.85 -5.62 -12.42
C THR A 90 11.05 -6.51 -12.62
N ARG A 91 10.88 -7.59 -13.39
CA ARG A 91 11.99 -8.38 -13.91
C ARG A 91 11.92 -8.37 -15.43
N THR A 92 13.03 -8.07 -16.07
CA THR A 92 13.17 -8.13 -17.52
C THR A 92 13.57 -9.55 -17.94
N TYR A 93 13.04 -9.99 -19.07
CA TYR A 93 13.39 -11.29 -19.65
C TYR A 93 14.71 -11.18 -20.40
N HIS A 94 15.65 -12.07 -20.10
CA HIS A 94 16.96 -12.13 -20.75
C HIS A 94 17.34 -13.58 -21.05
N THR A 95 18.02 -13.81 -22.17
CA THR A 95 18.53 -15.13 -22.58
C THR A 95 19.94 -15.38 -22.05
N VAL A 96 20.65 -14.33 -21.64
CA VAL A 96 21.98 -14.38 -21.02
C VAL A 96 21.81 -14.15 -19.51
N PRO A 97 22.58 -14.85 -18.65
CA PRO A 97 22.59 -14.56 -17.21
C PRO A 97 22.87 -13.08 -16.96
N GLN A 98 22.19 -12.49 -15.97
CA GLN A 98 22.42 -11.10 -15.58
C GLN A 98 22.91 -11.00 -14.14
N VAL A 99 23.63 -9.92 -13.85
CA VAL A 99 24.03 -9.55 -12.49
C VAL A 99 23.08 -8.51 -11.91
N GLU A 100 22.81 -8.62 -10.62
CA GLU A 100 22.08 -7.61 -9.85
C GLU A 100 23.08 -6.85 -8.97
N VAL A 101 23.04 -5.52 -9.06
CA VAL A 101 23.96 -4.64 -8.32
C VAL A 101 23.15 -3.72 -7.44
N PHE A 102 23.49 -3.71 -6.15
CA PHE A 102 22.88 -2.82 -5.17
C PHE A 102 23.86 -1.72 -4.77
N VAL A 103 23.43 -0.46 -4.86
CA VAL A 103 24.19 0.70 -4.36
C VAL A 103 23.43 1.28 -3.18
N GLY A 104 24.01 1.18 -1.98
CA GLY A 104 23.35 1.65 -0.75
C GLY A 104 22.04 0.91 -0.42
N GLY A 105 21.88 -0.33 -0.90
CA GLY A 105 20.65 -1.13 -0.73
C GLY A 105 19.61 -0.93 -1.82
N TYR A 106 19.85 -0.06 -2.81
CA TYR A 106 18.93 0.17 -3.93
C TYR A 106 19.42 -0.59 -5.18
N PRO A 107 18.53 -1.32 -5.88
CA PRO A 107 18.89 -1.99 -7.12
C PRO A 107 19.26 -0.97 -8.20
N SER A 108 20.30 -1.29 -8.96
CA SER A 108 20.85 -0.41 -10.00
C SER A 108 20.32 -0.78 -11.38
N LEU A 109 20.13 0.23 -12.23
CA LEU A 109 19.78 0.03 -13.64
C LEU A 109 21.07 0.07 -14.48
N CYS A 110 21.25 -0.90 -15.38
CA CYS A 110 22.31 -0.83 -16.38
C CYS A 110 21.96 0.20 -17.45
N SER A 111 22.94 1.05 -17.81
CA SER A 111 22.78 2.18 -18.73
C SER A 111 22.15 1.81 -20.07
N ASP A 112 22.43 0.60 -20.56
CA ASP A 112 22.00 0.11 -21.88
C ASP A 112 20.91 -0.98 -21.78
N ASN A 113 20.26 -1.12 -20.62
CA ASN A 113 19.32 -2.22 -20.29
C ASN A 113 19.92 -3.64 -20.37
N THR A 114 21.24 -3.76 -20.52
CA THR A 114 21.95 -5.04 -20.56
C THR A 114 22.89 -5.13 -19.36
N CYS A 115 22.55 -5.99 -18.41
CA CYS A 115 23.43 -6.35 -17.28
C CYS A 115 24.03 -7.75 -17.51
N ASP A 116 24.30 -8.07 -18.78
CA ASP A 116 24.67 -9.41 -19.20
C ASP A 116 26.01 -9.81 -18.60
N PHE A 117 26.03 -11.01 -18.05
CA PHE A 117 27.20 -11.62 -17.47
C PHE A 117 27.56 -12.87 -18.25
N GLN A 118 28.77 -12.88 -18.79
CA GLN A 118 29.38 -14.05 -19.40
C GLN A 118 30.65 -14.41 -18.66
N TRP A 119 30.78 -15.69 -18.34
CA TRP A 119 31.99 -16.20 -17.74
C TRP A 119 33.12 -16.24 -18.77
N LEU A 120 34.23 -15.58 -18.47
CA LEU A 120 35.43 -15.57 -19.30
C LEU A 120 36.60 -16.17 -18.52
N SER A 121 37.11 -17.30 -18.98
CA SER A 121 38.26 -17.98 -18.35
C SER A 121 39.49 -17.08 -18.25
N SER A 122 39.70 -16.20 -19.24
CA SER A 122 40.81 -15.25 -19.28
C SER A 122 40.71 -14.12 -18.24
N GLN A 123 39.51 -13.84 -17.73
CA GLN A 123 39.25 -12.79 -16.74
C GLN A 123 38.87 -13.35 -15.36
N THR A 124 38.79 -14.68 -15.23
CA THR A 124 38.49 -15.34 -13.97
C THR A 124 39.80 -15.76 -13.30
N PRO A 125 40.14 -15.22 -12.12
CA PRO A 125 41.33 -15.64 -11.39
C PRO A 125 41.27 -17.13 -11.07
N THR A 126 42.36 -17.84 -11.35
CA THR A 126 42.52 -19.25 -10.94
C THR A 126 43.47 -19.33 -9.75
N ILE A 127 43.08 -20.08 -8.73
CA ILE A 127 43.96 -20.37 -7.60
C ILE A 127 45.01 -21.39 -8.07
N SER A 128 46.28 -20.99 -8.06
CA SER A 128 47.39 -21.85 -8.49
C SER A 128 47.95 -22.70 -7.34
N SER A 129 47.94 -22.18 -6.11
CA SER A 129 48.39 -22.92 -4.93
C SER A 129 47.74 -22.38 -3.67
N VAL A 130 47.42 -23.27 -2.72
CA VAL A 130 47.02 -22.89 -1.37
C VAL A 130 48.12 -23.35 -0.43
N THR A 131 48.69 -22.43 0.36
CA THR A 131 49.73 -22.75 1.33
C THR A 131 49.26 -22.43 2.74
N GLN A 132 49.42 -23.41 3.63
CA GLN A 132 49.10 -23.29 5.04
C GLN A 132 50.41 -23.14 5.83
N ASN A 133 50.52 -22.08 6.63
CA ASN A 133 51.63 -21.89 7.56
C ASN A 133 51.09 -21.70 8.98
N GLY A 134 51.18 -22.76 9.79
CA GLY A 134 50.54 -22.82 11.11
C GLY A 134 49.01 -22.70 11.00
N MET A 135 48.45 -21.60 11.54
CA MET A 135 47.01 -21.29 11.49
C MET A 135 46.62 -20.31 10.37
N SER A 136 47.57 -19.86 9.54
CA SER A 136 47.29 -18.94 8.43
C SER A 136 47.18 -19.69 7.11
N LEU A 137 46.12 -19.41 6.35
CA LEU A 137 45.90 -19.87 4.99
C LEU A 137 46.16 -18.71 4.02
N THR A 138 47.04 -18.95 3.05
CA THR A 138 47.38 -17.99 1.99
C THR A 138 47.02 -18.62 0.65
N ILE A 139 46.30 -17.86 -0.16
CA ILE A 139 45.74 -18.24 -1.47
C ILE A 139 46.44 -17.43 -2.55
#